data_AF-A0A7W1CA30-F1
#
_entry.id   AF-A0A7W1CA30-F1
#
_cell.length_a   1.000
_cell.length_b   1.000
_cell.length_c   1.000
_cell.angle_alpha   90.00
_cell.angle_beta   90.00
_cell.angle_gamma   90.00
#
_symmetry.space_group_name_H-M   'P 1'
#
loop_
_entity.id
_entity.type
_entity.pdbx_description
1 polymer ?
#
loop_
_entity_poly.entity_id
_entity_poly.type
_entity_poly.pdbx_seq_one_letter_code
_entity_poly.pdbx_strand_id
1 'polypeptide(L)'
;MRLVVAERAGETVVAVTLSRRNLLALLHKLDRAGSARTITSQHAYRRLDGRTELVDDLLLIVRSENDDEHYGGRLFPPGVMHPDTEAFISGSRG
;
A
#
# COMPACT_ATOMS: atom_id res chain seq x y z
N MET A 1 7.11 1.37 1.54
CA MET A 1 6.20 0.23 1.73
C MET A 1 6.90 -0.81 2.58
N ARG A 2 6.24 -1.24 3.65
CA ARG A 2 6.62 -2.42 4.43
C ARG A 2 5.46 -3.41 4.40
N LEU A 3 5.78 -4.69 4.30
CA LEU A 3 4.81 -5.77 4.20
C LEU A 3 5.03 -6.72 5.37
N VAL A 4 3.96 -7.07 6.08
CA VAL A 4 3.95 -8.11 7.09
C VAL A 4 2.85 -9.10 6.73
N VAL A 5 3.19 -10.38 6.74
CA VAL A 5 2.24 -11.48 6.56
C VAL A 5 2.20 -12.28 7.85
N ALA A 6 1.01 -12.54 8.36
CA ALA A 6 0.80 -13.31 9.58
C ALA A 6 -0.46 -14.17 9.44
N GLU A 7 -0.55 -15.22 10.26
CA GLU A 7 -1.78 -15.99 10.44
C GLU A 7 -2.42 -15.60 11.77
N ARG A 8 -3.73 -15.35 11.76
CA ARG A 8 -4.48 -15.02 12.98
C ARG A 8 -5.84 -15.70 12.94
N ALA A 9 -6.09 -16.57 13.92
CA ALA A 9 -7.37 -17.29 14.05
C ALA A 9 -7.81 -18.06 12.79
N GLY A 10 -6.86 -18.58 12.01
CA GLY A 10 -7.13 -19.30 10.75
C GLY A 10 -7.21 -18.40 9.51
N GLU A 11 -7.18 -17.08 9.67
CA GLU A 11 -7.17 -16.12 8.56
C GLU A 11 -5.74 -15.70 8.21
N THR A 12 -5.48 -15.51 6.91
CA THR A 12 -4.23 -14.88 6.47
C THR A 12 -4.39 -13.37 6.57
N VAL A 13 -3.53 -12.72 7.35
CA VAL A 13 -3.51 -11.27 7.51
C VAL A 13 -2.30 -10.70 6.80
N VAL A 14 -2.55 -9.81 5.84
CA VAL A 14 -1.51 -9.04 5.17
C VAL A 14 -1.62 -7.59 5.60
N ALA A 15 -0.60 -7.10 6.32
CA ALA A 15 -0.50 -5.71 6.69
C ALA A 15 0.49 -4.99 5.76
N VAL A 16 0.00 -4.00 5.02
CA VAL A 16 0.80 -3.11 4.19
C VAL A 16 0.90 -1.77 4.89
N THR A 17 2.11 -1.37 5.26
CA THR A 17 2.39 -0.04 5.78
C THR A 17 2.91 0.86 4.66
N LEU A 18 2.21 1.95 4.42
CA LEU A 18 2.57 3.02 3.49
C LEU A 18 2.88 4.29 4.28
N SER A 19 3.75 5.14 3.74
CA SER A 19 3.77 6.52 4.21
C SER A 19 2.49 7.23 3.79
N ARG A 20 2.07 8.25 4.53
CA ARG A 20 0.90 9.07 4.23
C ARG A 20 0.96 9.61 2.81
N ARG A 21 2.14 10.08 2.39
CA ARG A 21 2.44 10.51 1.01
C ARG A 21 2.12 9.43 -0.02
N ASN A 22 2.54 8.19 0.20
CA ASN A 22 2.29 7.09 -0.75
C ASN A 22 0.83 6.64 -0.77
N LEU A 23 0.16 6.62 0.39
CA LEU A 23 -1.26 6.28 0.46
C LEU A 23 -2.10 7.29 -0.33
N LEU A 24 -1.87 8.58 -0.10
CA LEU A 24 -2.60 9.62 -0.82
C LEU A 24 -2.28 9.62 -2.32
N ALA A 25 -1.02 9.35 -2.70
CA ALA A 25 -0.65 9.20 -4.10
C ALA A 25 -1.36 8.01 -4.78
N LEU A 26 -1.51 6.88 -4.07
CA LEU A 26 -2.27 5.72 -4.56
C LEU A 26 -3.73 6.11 -4.79
N LEU A 27 -4.37 6.72 -3.79
CA LEU A 27 -5.77 7.16 -3.89
C LEU A 27 -5.97 8.17 -5.03
N HIS A 28 -5.08 9.15 -5.16
CA HIS A 28 -5.13 10.13 -6.24
C HIS A 28 -5.02 9.48 -7.62
N LYS A 29 -4.13 8.48 -7.76
CA LYS A 29 -3.99 7.73 -9.02
C LYS A 29 -5.25 6.94 -9.33
N LEU A 30 -5.85 6.27 -8.35
CA LEU A 30 -7.09 5.51 -8.55
C LEU A 30 -8.27 6.41 -8.97
N ASP A 31 -8.29 7.67 -8.54
CA ASP A 31 -9.34 8.62 -8.91
C ASP A 31 -9.22 9.14 -10.36
N ARG A 32 -8.00 9.18 -10.92
CA ARG A 32 -7.76 9.68 -12.28
C ARG A 32 -8.47 8.86 -13.35
N ALA A 33 -8.90 9.56 -14.41
CA ALA A 33 -9.45 8.93 -15.60
C ALA A 33 -8.39 8.07 -16.31
N GLY A 34 -8.79 6.88 -16.77
CA GLY A 34 -7.88 5.92 -17.40
C GLY A 34 -7.07 5.05 -16.43
N SER A 35 -7.14 5.30 -15.12
CA SER A 35 -6.52 4.43 -14.12
C SER A 35 -7.32 3.14 -13.93
N ALA A 36 -6.62 2.02 -13.73
CA ALA A 36 -7.23 0.81 -13.20
C ALA A 36 -7.70 1.07 -11.76
N ARG A 37 -9.02 1.26 -11.58
CA ARG A 37 -9.63 1.64 -10.30
C ARG A 37 -9.88 0.46 -9.36
N THR A 38 -9.66 -0.74 -9.84
CA THR A 38 -9.95 -1.98 -9.13
C THR A 38 -8.68 -2.52 -8.50
N ILE A 39 -8.65 -2.60 -7.17
CA ILE A 39 -7.69 -3.46 -6.48
C ILE A 39 -8.36 -4.83 -6.39
N THR A 40 -8.03 -5.74 -7.31
CA THR A 40 -8.56 -7.10 -7.28
C THR A 40 -7.60 -8.02 -6.52
N SER A 41 -8.11 -8.70 -5.50
CA SER A 41 -7.53 -9.95 -5.01
C SER A 41 -8.43 -11.08 -5.49
N GLN A 42 -8.43 -11.39 -6.79
CA GLN A 42 -9.25 -12.49 -7.30
C GLN A 42 -8.74 -13.84 -6.77
N HIS A 43 -7.44 -13.94 -6.55
CA HIS A 43 -6.81 -15.11 -5.98
C HIS A 43 -5.61 -14.63 -5.15
N ALA A 44 -5.68 -14.76 -3.84
CA ALA A 44 -4.51 -14.60 -2.99
C ALA A 44 -3.78 -15.94 -2.93
N TYR A 45 -2.45 -15.93 -3.03
CA TYR A 45 -1.66 -17.16 -2.99
C TYR A 45 -0.59 -17.05 -1.91
N ARG A 46 -0.39 -18.14 -1.16
CA ARG A 46 0.74 -18.30 -0.23
C ARG A 46 1.68 -19.37 -0.74
N ARG A 47 2.98 -19.22 -0.45
CA ARG A 47 3.99 -20.24 -0.73
C ARG A 47 4.38 -20.94 0.56
N LEU A 48 4.11 -22.25 0.65
CA LEU A 48 4.43 -23.10 1.80
C LEU A 48 5.17 -24.33 1.29
N ASP A 49 6.35 -24.62 1.85
CA ASP A 49 7.16 -25.79 1.51
C ASP A 49 7.37 -26.01 -0.01
N GLY A 50 7.59 -24.91 -0.73
CA GLY A 50 7.82 -24.92 -2.17
C GLY A 50 6.55 -25.03 -3.04
N ARG A 51 5.36 -25.19 -2.45
CA ARG A 51 4.06 -25.23 -3.13
C ARG A 51 3.35 -23.89 -3.06
N THR A 52 2.53 -23.59 -4.06
CA THR A 52 1.66 -22.41 -4.10
C THR A 52 0.22 -22.84 -3.81
N GLU A 53 -0.38 -22.26 -2.78
CA GLU A 53 -1.75 -22.57 -2.34
C GLU A 53 -2.63 -21.33 -2.46
N LEU A 54 -3.90 -21.53 -2.79
CA LEU A 54 -4.92 -20.47 -2.78
C LEU A 54 -5.27 -20.11 -1.32
N VAL A 55 -5.48 -18.82 -1.07
CA VAL A 55 -5.90 -18.26 0.21
C VAL A 55 -7.26 -17.61 -0.01
N ASP A 56 -8.31 -18.22 0.52
CA ASP A 56 -9.68 -17.74 0.37
C ASP A 56 -10.01 -16.62 1.38
N ASP A 57 -9.49 -16.75 2.62
CA ASP A 57 -9.74 -15.81 3.72
C ASP A 57 -8.52 -14.90 3.97
N LEU A 58 -8.40 -13.86 3.14
CA LEU A 58 -7.36 -12.83 3.24
C LEU A 58 -7.92 -11.53 3.84
N LEU A 59 -7.38 -11.12 4.99
CA LEU A 59 -7.58 -9.78 5.54
C LEU A 59 -6.41 -8.86 5.14
N LEU A 60 -6.69 -7.86 4.29
CA LEU A 60 -5.74 -6.80 3.97
C LEU A 60 -5.89 -5.61 4.92
N ILE A 61 -4.84 -5.32 5.70
CA ILE A 61 -4.77 -4.14 6.57
C ILE A 61 -3.84 -3.11 5.93
N VAL A 62 -4.35 -1.93 5.60
CA VAL A 62 -3.54 -0.80 5.14
C VAL A 62 -3.27 0.13 6.31
N ARG A 63 -1.99 0.28 6.67
CA ARG A 63 -1.53 1.21 7.71
C ARG A 63 -0.85 2.41 7.06
N SER A 64 -1.07 3.59 7.62
CA SER A 64 -0.40 4.82 7.20
C SER A 64 0.51 5.31 8.31
N GLU A 65 1.68 5.79 7.94
CA GLU A 65 2.66 6.44 8.82
C GLU A 65 3.02 7.82 8.30
N ASN A 66 3.52 8.68 9.19
CA ASN A 66 4.12 9.93 8.74
C ASN A 66 5.41 9.65 7.95
N ASP A 67 5.82 10.58 7.09
CA ASP A 67 7.01 10.39 6.26
C ASP A 67 8.27 10.26 7.14
N ASP A 68 8.36 10.99 8.25
CA ASP A 68 9.48 10.88 9.21
C ASP A 68 9.56 9.48 9.84
N GLU A 69 8.43 8.91 10.23
CA GLU A 69 8.34 7.54 10.78
C GLU A 69 8.68 6.49 9.70
N HIS A 70 8.22 6.71 8.48
CA HIS A 70 8.34 5.75 7.39
C HIS A 70 9.73 5.74 6.75
N TYR A 71 10.40 6.90 6.73
CA TYR A 71 11.66 7.12 6.03
C TYR A 71 12.83 7.47 6.95
N GLY A 72 12.62 7.77 8.24
CA GLY A 72 13.66 8.27 9.15
C GLY A 72 14.89 7.36 9.30
N GLY A 73 14.78 6.06 9.00
CA GLY A 73 15.91 5.13 8.99
C GLY A 73 16.58 4.92 7.62
N ARG A 74 16.16 5.62 6.56
CA ARG A 74 16.71 5.42 5.21
C ARG A 74 17.87 6.36 4.94
N LEU A 75 18.91 5.84 4.27
CA LEU A 75 20.04 6.63 3.80
C LEU A 75 19.62 7.67 2.73
N PHE A 76 18.56 7.38 1.98
CA PHE A 76 18.03 8.25 0.94
C PHE A 76 16.56 8.58 1.18
N PRO A 77 16.17 9.87 1.08
CA PRO A 77 14.78 10.28 1.17
C PRO A 77 13.95 9.72 0.00
N PRO A 78 12.61 9.72 0.09
CA PRO A 78 11.76 9.40 -1.04
C PRO A 78 12.03 10.31 -2.24
N GLY A 79 11.86 9.76 -3.44
CA GLY A 79 12.02 10.51 -4.68
C GLY A 79 10.97 11.61 -4.86
N VAL A 80 11.27 12.52 -5.79
CA VAL A 80 10.36 13.60 -6.19
C VAL A 80 9.05 13.01 -6.71
N MET A 81 7.93 13.57 -6.26
CA MET A 81 6.61 13.17 -6.71
C MET A 81 6.15 14.09 -7.86
N HIS A 82 5.28 13.57 -8.72
CA HIS A 82 4.68 14.35 -9.80
C HIS A 82 3.97 15.61 -9.23
N PRO A 83 4.17 16.81 -9.81
CA PRO A 83 3.63 18.06 -9.28
C PRO A 83 2.13 18.04 -8.97
N ASP A 84 1.32 17.48 -9.86
CA ASP A 84 -0.12 17.38 -9.62
C ASP A 84 -0.50 16.55 -8.38
N THR A 85 0.29 15.53 -8.07
CA THR A 85 0.05 14.67 -6.90
C THR A 85 0.52 15.37 -5.64
N GLU A 86 1.64 16.10 -5.69
CA GLU A 86 2.06 16.99 -4.60
C GLU A 86 0.99 18.04 -4.30
N ALA A 87 0.48 18.73 -5.31
CA ALA A 87 -0.57 19.74 -5.16
C ALA A 87 -1.88 19.17 -4.57
N PHE A 88 -2.21 17.92 -4.90
CA PHE A 88 -3.33 17.21 -4.29
C PHE A 88 -3.08 16.90 -2.81
N ILE A 89 -1.88 16.40 -2.47
CA ILE A 89 -1.52 16.00 -1.09
C ILE A 89 -1.38 17.20 -0.16
N SER A 90 -0.85 18.32 -0.67
CA SER A 90 -0.68 19.56 0.08
C SER A 90 -1.99 20.31 0.32
N GLY A 91 -3.11 19.86 -0.27
CA GLY A 91 -4.41 20.54 -0.17
C GLY A 91 -4.46 21.88 -0.91
N SER A 92 -3.51 22.14 -1.81
CA SER A 92 -3.36 23.42 -2.51
C SER A 92 -4.28 23.57 -3.72
N ARG A 93 -5.34 22.77 -3.82
CA ARG A 93 -6.45 23.00 -4.75
C ARG A 93 -7.44 23.98 -4.10
N GLY A 94 -7.04 25.25 -4.06
CA GLY A 94 -7.94 26.40 -3.96
C GLY A 94 -8.26 26.90 -5.36
#